data_AF-A0A2E0ZE70-F1
#
_entry.id   AF-A0A2E0ZE70-F1
#
_cell.length_a   1.000
_cell.length_b   1.000
_cell.length_c   1.000
_cell.angle_alpha   90.00
_cell.angle_beta   90.00
_cell.angle_gamma   90.00
#
_symmetry.space_group_name_H-M   'P 1'
#
loop_
_entity.id
_entity.type
_entity.pdbx_description
1 polymer ?
#
loop_
_entity_poly.entity_id
_entity_poly.type
_entity_poly.pdbx_seq_one_letter_code
_entity_poly.pdbx_strand_id
1 'polypeptide(L)'
;MTTQLAFAYHRPSPTRRRLCDLPLEERPLFKTKIVFKHIFTYNNRMITSLSTHPAASWGRDAQRTQPAAVWSLRLAAMAGHMQIDKIAARRAALIDLLADGRPHPREEIWETIAAQLDDDCWGKVPQEALARDLAALRQGGLRIAYSRRPEIAGYYLQHPQLERPSSPQYESISWELIEAIDELSVAEKNKRAFAAADFALRQKKLLLAEEQPGWTDTEVEQEARRQVFGETEVSV
;
A
#
# COMPACT_ATOMS: atom_id res chain seq x y z
N MET A 1 -35.77 -17.39 79.76
CA MET A 1 -36.58 -17.79 78.60
C MET A 1 -35.68 -17.61 77.36
N THR A 2 -35.22 -18.67 76.67
CA THR A 2 -35.95 -19.49 75.67
C THR A 2 -35.94 -18.79 74.29
N THR A 3 -35.31 -19.26 73.20
CA THR A 3 -34.47 -20.46 72.90
C THR A 3 -33.53 -20.17 71.71
N GLN A 4 -32.56 -21.06 71.41
CA GLN A 4 -31.69 -21.05 70.21
C GLN A 4 -32.47 -21.01 68.87
N LEU A 5 -31.83 -20.48 67.80
CA LEU A 5 -31.53 -21.25 66.59
C LEU A 5 -30.54 -20.49 65.69
N ALA A 6 -29.61 -21.23 65.07
CA ALA A 6 -28.66 -20.71 64.09
C ALA A 6 -29.03 -21.17 62.68
N PHE A 7 -28.78 -20.34 61.68
CA PHE A 7 -28.64 -20.78 60.28
C PHE A 7 -27.53 -19.98 59.61
N ALA A 8 -26.53 -20.70 59.09
CA ALA A 8 -25.51 -20.10 58.25
C ALA A 8 -26.06 -19.89 56.84
N TYR A 9 -25.85 -18.69 56.28
CA TYR A 9 -25.96 -18.47 54.84
C TYR A 9 -24.67 -17.86 54.31
N HIS A 10 -23.96 -18.66 53.51
CA HIS A 10 -22.95 -18.16 52.58
C HIS A 10 -23.54 -17.02 51.75
N ARG A 11 -22.91 -15.84 51.77
CA ARG A 11 -22.99 -14.93 50.62
C ARG A 11 -21.86 -15.31 49.66
N PRO A 12 -22.16 -15.63 48.39
CA PRO A 12 -21.11 -15.92 47.43
C PRO A 12 -20.29 -14.66 47.15
N SER A 13 -18.97 -14.83 47.07
CA SER A 13 -18.04 -13.79 46.58
C SER A 13 -18.49 -13.31 45.19
N PRO A 14 -18.33 -12.02 44.86
CA PRO A 14 -18.67 -11.51 43.53
C PRO A 14 -17.79 -12.22 42.49
N THR A 15 -18.42 -13.04 41.65
CA THR A 15 -17.75 -13.77 40.58
C THR A 15 -17.07 -12.77 39.65
N ARG A 16 -15.74 -12.82 39.54
CA ARG A 16 -14.99 -12.15 38.47
C ARG A 16 -15.43 -12.75 37.12
N ARG A 17 -16.51 -12.23 36.53
CA ARG A 17 -16.81 -12.47 35.11
C ARG A 17 -15.67 -11.88 34.30
N ARG A 18 -15.15 -12.64 33.33
CA ARG A 18 -14.16 -12.10 32.39
C ARG A 18 -14.90 -11.13 31.46
N LEU A 19 -14.21 -10.13 30.92
CA LEU A 19 -14.83 -9.21 29.94
C LEU A 19 -15.40 -9.96 28.71
N CYS A 20 -14.91 -11.18 28.48
CA CYS A 20 -15.38 -12.13 27.46
C CYS A 20 -16.84 -12.59 27.64
N ASP A 21 -17.41 -12.48 28.85
CA ASP A 21 -18.70 -13.09 29.23
C ASP A 21 -19.88 -12.11 29.18
N LEU A 22 -19.65 -10.83 28.83
CA LEU A 22 -20.68 -9.80 28.72
C LEU A 22 -21.32 -9.76 27.32
N PRO A 23 -22.63 -9.47 27.18
CA PRO A 23 -23.23 -9.22 25.86
C PRO A 23 -22.52 -8.06 25.14
N LEU A 24 -22.50 -8.13 23.80
CA LEU A 24 -21.73 -7.21 22.94
C LEU A 24 -22.10 -5.72 23.10
N GLU A 25 -23.30 -5.43 23.59
CA GLU A 25 -23.87 -4.10 23.76
C GLU A 25 -23.42 -3.40 25.06
N GLU A 26 -22.96 -4.15 26.07
CA GLU A 26 -22.58 -3.62 27.40
C GLU A 26 -21.07 -3.44 27.58
N ARG A 27 -20.25 -3.78 26.58
CA ARG A 27 -18.79 -3.69 26.69
C ARG A 27 -18.31 -2.24 26.46
N PRO A 28 -17.58 -1.63 27.40
CA PRO A 28 -17.08 -0.26 27.23
C PRO A 28 -16.13 -0.17 26.03
N LEU A 29 -16.19 0.95 25.31
CA LEU A 29 -15.31 1.24 24.17
C LEU A 29 -13.84 1.11 24.58
N PHE A 30 -13.21 0.03 24.12
CA PHE A 30 -11.78 -0.21 24.28
C PHE A 30 -10.99 0.89 23.56
N LYS A 31 -10.40 1.81 24.33
CA LYS A 31 -9.40 2.78 23.84
C LYS A 31 -8.04 2.09 23.61
N THR A 32 -8.01 0.97 22.91
CA THR A 32 -6.76 0.33 22.45
C THR A 32 -6.46 0.81 21.03
N LYS A 33 -5.26 1.37 20.83
CA LYS A 33 -4.67 1.58 19.51
C LYS A 33 -4.32 0.22 18.91
N ILE A 34 -5.31 -0.47 18.33
CA ILE A 34 -5.07 -1.75 17.66
C ILE A 34 -4.28 -1.48 16.38
N VAL A 35 -3.07 -2.04 16.31
CA VAL A 35 -2.16 -1.90 15.17
C VAL A 35 -2.65 -2.79 14.03
N PHE A 36 -3.58 -2.27 13.24
CA PHE A 36 -4.22 -2.92 12.08
C PHE A 36 -3.29 -3.08 10.85
N LYS A 37 -1.98 -3.28 11.06
CA LYS A 37 -0.97 -2.99 10.05
C LYS A 37 -0.50 -4.16 9.18
N HIS A 38 -0.92 -5.42 9.37
CA HIS A 38 -0.20 -6.58 8.79
C HIS A 38 -1.04 -7.68 8.11
N ILE A 39 -2.30 -7.44 7.74
CA ILE A 39 -3.14 -8.47 7.11
C ILE A 39 -3.91 -7.85 5.94
N PHE A 40 -3.85 -8.51 4.76
CA PHE A 40 -4.39 -8.11 3.44
C PHE A 40 -3.58 -7.12 2.57
N THR A 41 -2.48 -7.61 1.99
CA THR A 41 -1.93 -7.05 0.73
C THR A 41 -1.24 -8.12 -0.14
N TYR A 42 -1.98 -9.17 -0.50
CA TYR A 42 -1.70 -9.95 -1.71
C TYR A 42 -2.91 -9.84 -2.64
N ASN A 43 -2.65 -9.67 -3.94
CA ASN A 43 -3.61 -9.41 -5.03
C ASN A 43 -4.21 -8.00 -5.08
N ASN A 44 -3.46 -7.02 -5.61
CA ASN A 44 -3.97 -6.27 -6.76
C ASN A 44 -2.87 -5.57 -7.58
N ARG A 45 -3.21 -5.22 -8.83
CA ARG A 45 -2.42 -4.45 -9.82
C ARG A 45 -1.23 -5.16 -10.47
N MET A 46 -1.54 -6.23 -11.21
CA MET A 46 -1.18 -6.16 -12.63
C MET A 46 -2.09 -5.10 -13.27
N ILE A 47 -1.64 -3.84 -13.34
CA ILE A 47 -2.18 -2.92 -14.33
C ILE A 47 -1.48 -3.30 -15.63
N THR A 48 -2.16 -4.15 -16.41
CA THR A 48 -1.95 -4.20 -17.85
C THR A 48 -2.19 -2.80 -18.39
N SER A 49 -1.11 -2.06 -18.64
CA SER A 49 -1.21 -0.80 -19.38
C SER A 49 -1.77 -1.14 -20.76
N LEU A 50 -3.03 -0.75 -21.01
CA LEU A 50 -3.59 -0.77 -22.35
C LEU A 50 -2.66 0.06 -23.23
N SER A 51 -2.11 -0.55 -24.28
CA SER A 51 -1.13 0.00 -25.22
C SER A 51 -1.63 1.26 -25.91
N THR A 52 -1.58 2.37 -25.17
CA THR A 52 -2.23 3.62 -25.55
C THR A 52 -1.15 4.60 -25.93
N HIS A 53 -1.16 5.03 -27.19
CA HIS A 53 -0.25 6.04 -27.69
C HIS A 53 -0.21 7.28 -26.76
N PRO A 54 0.97 7.78 -26.33
CA PRO A 54 1.10 8.81 -25.29
C PRO A 54 0.32 10.09 -25.60
N ALA A 55 0.27 10.50 -26.88
CA ALA A 55 -0.56 11.63 -27.34
C ALA A 55 -2.04 11.53 -26.90
N ALA A 56 -2.61 10.33 -26.86
CA ALA A 56 -3.98 10.11 -26.43
C ALA A 56 -4.13 10.20 -24.90
N SER A 57 -3.08 9.90 -24.12
CA SER A 57 -3.11 10.14 -22.67
C SER A 57 -2.95 11.62 -22.36
N TRP A 58 -1.90 12.26 -22.89
CA TRP A 58 -1.63 13.69 -22.68
C TRP A 58 -2.77 14.58 -23.17
N GLY A 59 -3.46 14.18 -24.25
CA GLY A 59 -4.67 14.85 -24.72
C GLY A 59 -5.86 14.77 -23.75
N ARG A 60 -6.05 13.63 -23.06
CA ARG A 60 -7.06 13.52 -21.99
C ARG A 60 -6.68 14.34 -20.76
N ASP A 61 -5.39 14.35 -20.40
CA ASP A 61 -4.93 15.08 -19.23
C ASP A 61 -4.99 16.60 -19.44
N ALA A 62 -4.75 17.07 -20.67
CA ALA A 62 -5.03 18.45 -21.09
C ALA A 62 -6.50 18.86 -20.92
N GLN A 63 -7.45 17.94 -21.12
CA GLN A 63 -8.89 18.19 -20.91
C GLN A 63 -9.31 18.13 -19.43
N ARG A 64 -8.62 17.33 -18.62
CA ARG A 64 -8.89 17.15 -17.17
C ARG A 64 -8.30 18.26 -16.29
N THR A 65 -7.21 18.89 -16.71
CA THR A 65 -6.46 19.83 -15.86
C THR A 65 -7.12 21.21 -15.79
N GLN A 66 -7.74 21.54 -14.66
CA GLN A 66 -8.12 22.92 -14.30
C GLN A 66 -7.44 23.34 -12.99
N PRO A 67 -6.32 24.09 -13.09
CA PRO A 67 -6.33 25.41 -12.43
C PRO A 67 -5.62 26.54 -13.21
N ALA A 68 -5.03 26.28 -14.39
CA ALA A 68 -4.47 27.33 -15.25
C ALA A 68 -4.50 26.95 -16.73
N ALA A 69 -5.28 27.69 -17.52
CA ALA A 69 -5.52 27.43 -18.94
C ALA A 69 -4.24 27.37 -19.80
N VAL A 70 -3.16 28.02 -19.37
CA VAL A 70 -1.86 27.99 -20.09
C VAL A 70 -1.23 26.59 -20.09
N TRP A 71 -1.39 25.80 -19.02
CA TRP A 71 -0.80 24.45 -18.96
C TRP A 71 -1.59 23.43 -19.77
N SER A 72 -2.92 23.48 -19.74
CA SER A 72 -3.75 22.63 -20.61
C SER A 72 -3.53 22.94 -22.09
N LEU A 73 -3.40 24.21 -22.48
CA LEU A 73 -3.03 24.59 -23.85
C LEU A 73 -1.65 24.06 -24.28
N ARG A 74 -0.64 24.13 -23.39
CA ARG A 74 0.69 23.56 -23.64
C ARG A 74 0.65 22.04 -23.81
N LEU A 75 -0.06 21.34 -22.93
CA LEU A 75 -0.23 19.88 -23.01
C LEU A 75 -0.99 19.46 -24.28
N ALA A 76 -2.07 20.17 -24.64
CA ALA A 76 -2.81 19.91 -25.87
C ALA A 76 -1.95 20.13 -27.13
N ALA A 77 -1.15 21.19 -27.17
CA ALA A 77 -0.20 21.44 -28.26
C ALA A 77 0.86 20.32 -28.35
N MET A 78 1.44 19.91 -27.23
CA MET A 78 2.40 18.80 -27.21
C MET A 78 1.77 17.47 -27.63
N ALA A 79 0.56 17.15 -27.16
CA ALA A 79 -0.19 15.98 -27.59
C ALA A 79 -0.44 15.98 -29.12
N GLY A 80 -0.78 17.14 -29.70
CA GLY A 80 -0.88 17.31 -31.15
C GLY A 80 0.44 17.06 -31.88
N HIS A 81 1.56 17.62 -31.39
CA HIS A 81 2.89 17.37 -31.96
C HIS A 81 3.28 15.88 -31.94
N MET A 82 2.96 15.16 -30.86
CA MET A 82 3.23 13.71 -30.73
C MET A 82 2.46 12.85 -31.74
N GLN A 83 1.33 13.31 -32.28
CA GLN A 83 0.60 12.57 -33.33
C GLN A 83 1.33 12.58 -34.68
N ILE A 84 2.26 13.53 -34.87
CA ILE A 84 2.96 13.77 -36.14
C ILE A 84 4.43 13.37 -36.04
N ASP A 85 5.08 13.66 -34.91
CA ASP A 85 6.50 13.39 -34.68
C ASP A 85 6.71 12.16 -33.77
N LYS A 86 7.18 11.06 -34.38
CA LYS A 86 7.55 9.82 -33.68
C LYS A 86 8.63 10.02 -32.61
N ILE A 87 9.54 10.99 -32.76
CA ILE A 87 10.57 11.30 -31.76
C ILE A 87 9.93 12.00 -30.56
N ALA A 88 9.00 12.93 -30.78
CA ALA A 88 8.23 13.56 -29.71
C ALA A 88 7.39 12.52 -28.95
N ALA A 89 6.71 11.62 -29.66
CA ALA A 89 5.94 10.53 -29.08
C ALA A 89 6.81 9.57 -28.25
N ARG A 90 7.98 9.17 -28.78
CA ARG A 90 8.93 8.28 -28.08
C ARG A 90 9.49 8.90 -26.81
N ARG A 91 9.76 10.20 -26.83
CA ARG A 91 10.16 10.96 -25.63
C ARG A 91 9.04 11.09 -24.61
N ALA A 92 7.79 11.24 -25.04
CA ALA A 92 6.64 11.26 -24.15
C ALA A 92 6.42 9.91 -23.46
N ALA A 93 6.43 8.80 -24.21
CA ALA A 93 6.35 7.45 -23.64
C ALA A 93 7.50 7.17 -22.65
N LEU A 94 8.71 7.68 -22.92
CA LEU A 94 9.84 7.59 -21.99
C LEU A 94 9.66 8.43 -20.72
N ILE A 95 9.00 9.60 -20.80
CA ILE A 95 8.62 10.39 -19.63
C ILE A 95 7.57 9.62 -18.81
N ASP A 96 6.52 9.12 -19.45
CA ASP A 96 5.41 8.42 -18.80
C ASP A 96 5.88 7.14 -18.10
N LEU A 97 6.81 6.39 -18.72
CA LEU A 97 7.45 5.22 -18.12
C LEU A 97 8.28 5.59 -16.88
N LEU A 98 9.20 6.55 -17.01
CA LEU A 98 10.10 6.95 -15.92
C LEU A 98 9.41 7.72 -14.78
N ALA A 99 8.14 8.11 -14.95
CA ALA A 99 7.36 8.86 -13.96
C ALA A 99 6.99 8.03 -12.72
N ASP A 100 7.04 6.69 -12.79
CA ASP A 100 6.80 5.82 -11.62
C ASP A 100 7.96 5.83 -10.60
N GLY A 101 9.11 6.38 -11.00
CA GLY A 101 10.31 6.55 -10.18
C GLY A 101 11.19 5.30 -10.01
N ARG A 102 10.89 4.21 -10.72
CA ARG A 102 11.65 2.95 -10.65
C ARG A 102 12.81 2.95 -11.66
N PRO A 103 13.88 2.16 -11.42
CA PRO A 103 14.92 1.92 -12.41
C PRO A 103 14.47 0.90 -13.45
N HIS A 104 14.40 1.31 -14.72
CA HIS A 104 14.09 0.41 -15.85
C HIS A 104 15.35 0.08 -16.66
N PRO A 105 15.66 -1.20 -16.94
CA PRO A 105 16.72 -1.59 -17.86
C PRO A 105 16.38 -1.15 -19.31
N ARG A 106 17.37 -1.18 -20.21
CA ARG A 106 17.20 -0.66 -21.59
C ARG A 106 16.19 -1.49 -22.38
N GLU A 107 16.22 -2.78 -22.13
CA GLU A 107 15.45 -3.81 -22.78
C GLU A 107 13.96 -3.62 -22.48
N GLU A 108 13.60 -3.44 -21.21
CA GLU A 108 12.23 -3.09 -20.77
C GLU A 108 11.75 -1.75 -21.35
N ILE A 109 12.63 -0.74 -21.41
CA ILE A 109 12.32 0.56 -22.03
C ILE A 109 12.00 0.39 -23.52
N TRP A 110 12.78 -0.42 -24.25
CA TRP A 110 12.56 -0.66 -25.67
C TRP A 110 11.22 -1.36 -25.93
N GLU A 111 10.97 -2.47 -25.22
CA GLU A 111 9.75 -3.27 -25.34
C GLU A 111 8.49 -2.47 -24.97
N THR A 112 8.51 -1.78 -23.81
CA THR A 112 7.35 -1.04 -23.29
C THR A 112 6.96 0.14 -24.18
N ILE A 113 7.92 0.78 -24.84
CA ILE A 113 7.68 1.92 -25.74
C ILE A 113 7.32 1.45 -27.15
N ALA A 114 7.94 0.37 -27.65
CA ALA A 114 7.55 -0.27 -28.91
C ALA A 114 6.08 -0.69 -28.89
N ALA A 115 5.64 -1.29 -27.78
CA ALA A 115 4.24 -1.66 -27.54
C ALA A 115 3.24 -0.48 -27.57
N GLN A 116 3.71 0.78 -27.51
CA GLN A 116 2.86 1.99 -27.57
C GLN A 116 2.94 2.76 -28.90
N LEU A 117 3.99 2.55 -29.71
CA LEU A 117 4.39 3.44 -30.81
C LEU A 117 4.80 2.74 -32.12
N ASP A 118 4.53 1.44 -32.23
CA ASP A 118 5.05 0.49 -33.24
C ASP A 118 6.51 0.07 -33.01
N ASP A 119 6.84 -1.16 -33.43
CA ASP A 119 8.17 -1.78 -33.25
C ASP A 119 9.32 -0.99 -33.90
N ASP A 120 9.05 -0.29 -35.02
CA ASP A 120 10.04 0.54 -35.73
C ASP A 120 10.23 1.94 -35.10
N CYS A 121 9.58 2.26 -33.96
CA CYS A 121 9.75 3.56 -33.31
C CYS A 121 11.19 3.89 -32.92
N TRP A 122 12.05 2.88 -32.76
CA TRP A 122 13.48 3.02 -32.44
C TRP A 122 14.40 3.12 -33.67
N GLY A 123 13.93 2.70 -34.85
CA GLY A 123 14.74 2.57 -36.07
C GLY A 123 15.93 1.61 -35.94
N LYS A 124 16.89 1.72 -36.86
CA LYS A 124 18.00 0.76 -37.04
C LYS A 124 18.95 0.57 -35.85
N VAL A 125 19.04 1.55 -34.94
CA VAL A 125 19.99 1.50 -33.80
C VAL A 125 19.31 1.99 -32.51
N PRO A 126 18.51 1.13 -31.84
CA PRO A 126 17.72 1.51 -30.67
C PRO A 126 18.53 2.09 -29.50
N GLN A 127 19.76 1.60 -29.31
CA GLN A 127 20.67 2.11 -28.27
C GLN A 127 21.07 3.57 -28.49
N GLU A 128 21.33 3.98 -29.74
CA GLU A 128 21.64 5.37 -30.03
C GLU A 128 20.41 6.26 -29.98
N ALA A 129 19.26 5.77 -30.45
CA ALA A 129 17.99 6.50 -30.36
C ALA A 129 17.65 6.81 -28.89
N LEU A 130 17.70 5.80 -28.01
CA LEU A 130 17.53 5.96 -26.56
C LEU A 130 18.56 6.93 -25.96
N ALA A 131 19.84 6.83 -26.36
CA ALA A 131 20.88 7.74 -25.87
C ALA A 131 20.61 9.20 -26.29
N ARG A 132 20.19 9.45 -27.54
CA ARG A 132 19.80 10.78 -28.05
C ARG A 132 18.59 11.34 -27.31
N ASP A 133 17.59 10.52 -27.03
CA ASP A 133 16.39 10.96 -26.33
C ASP A 133 16.64 11.24 -24.84
N LEU A 134 17.40 10.39 -24.16
CA LEU A 134 17.86 10.66 -22.79
C LEU A 134 18.72 11.94 -22.70
N ALA A 135 19.53 12.23 -23.72
CA ALA A 135 20.29 13.47 -23.80
C ALA A 135 19.38 14.70 -24.01
N ALA A 136 18.42 14.60 -24.94
CA ALA A 136 17.46 15.67 -25.21
C ALA A 136 16.54 15.97 -24.00
N LEU A 137 16.06 14.95 -23.30
CA LEU A 137 15.27 15.11 -22.07
C LEU A 137 16.08 15.77 -20.95
N ARG A 138 17.36 15.41 -20.79
CA ARG A 138 18.27 16.08 -19.84
C ARG A 138 18.53 17.54 -20.20
N GLN A 139 18.70 17.86 -21.48
CA GLN A 139 18.80 19.24 -21.97
C GLN A 139 17.50 20.03 -21.74
N GLY A 140 16.34 19.36 -21.85
CA GLY A 140 15.03 19.90 -21.46
C GLY A 140 14.80 20.03 -19.94
N GLY A 141 15.79 19.71 -19.11
CA GLY A 141 15.75 19.89 -17.65
C GLY A 141 15.32 18.65 -16.84
N LEU A 142 14.97 17.53 -17.47
CA LEU A 142 14.63 16.30 -16.75
C LEU A 142 15.90 15.65 -16.18
N ARG A 143 15.98 15.49 -14.86
CA ARG A 143 17.12 14.81 -14.23
C ARG A 143 16.94 13.30 -14.31
N ILE A 144 17.38 12.68 -15.39
CA ILE A 144 17.34 11.22 -15.57
C ILE A 144 18.70 10.61 -15.20
N ALA A 145 18.72 9.74 -14.20
CA ALA A 145 19.93 9.06 -13.70
C ALA A 145 19.96 7.58 -14.15
N TYR A 146 21.06 6.88 -13.87
CA TYR A 146 21.19 5.44 -14.09
C TYR A 146 21.74 4.77 -12.83
N SER A 147 21.05 3.75 -12.33
CA SER A 147 21.49 2.93 -11.21
C SER A 147 22.34 1.76 -11.70
N ARG A 148 23.46 1.50 -11.00
CA ARG A 148 24.39 0.39 -11.29
C ARG A 148 24.37 -0.72 -10.23
N ARG A 149 23.43 -0.67 -9.26
CA ARG A 149 23.35 -1.73 -8.24
C ARG A 149 22.75 -3.00 -8.87
N PRO A 150 23.26 -4.21 -8.59
CA PRO A 150 22.83 -5.44 -9.29
C PRO A 150 21.32 -5.69 -9.25
N GLU A 151 20.67 -5.39 -8.12
CA GLU A 151 19.23 -5.65 -7.90
C GLU A 151 18.30 -4.56 -8.47
N ILE A 152 18.82 -3.40 -8.85
CA ILE A 152 18.02 -2.25 -9.32
C ILE A 152 18.73 -1.50 -10.45
N ALA A 153 19.28 -2.22 -11.42
CA ALA A 153 20.00 -1.64 -12.56
C ALA A 153 19.03 -1.04 -13.60
N GLY A 154 19.16 0.24 -13.92
CA GLY A 154 18.25 0.89 -14.87
C GLY A 154 18.24 2.42 -14.81
N TYR A 155 17.55 3.04 -15.78
CA TYR A 155 17.28 4.48 -15.81
C TYR A 155 16.07 4.84 -14.95
N TYR A 156 16.14 5.97 -14.23
CA TYR A 156 15.05 6.47 -13.39
C TYR A 156 15.03 8.00 -13.35
N LEU A 157 13.87 8.58 -13.04
CA LEU A 157 13.71 10.02 -12.85
C LEU A 157 14.15 10.44 -11.44
N GLN A 158 15.01 11.46 -11.36
CA GLN A 158 15.57 12.02 -10.12
C GLN A 158 14.93 13.36 -9.73
N HIS A 159 14.30 14.08 -10.67
CA HIS A 159 13.65 15.37 -10.39
C HIS A 159 12.41 15.64 -11.31
N PRO A 160 11.29 16.28 -10.86
CA PRO A 160 10.99 16.80 -9.52
C PRO A 160 11.32 15.77 -8.48
N GLN A 161 11.90 16.19 -7.34
CA GLN A 161 12.27 15.24 -6.30
C GLN A 161 11.04 14.38 -6.09
N LEU A 162 11.19 13.08 -6.35
CA LEU A 162 10.31 12.13 -5.73
C LEU A 162 10.59 12.34 -4.24
N GLU A 163 9.73 13.14 -3.60
CA GLU A 163 9.07 12.64 -2.42
C GLU A 163 8.70 11.21 -2.75
N ARG A 164 9.61 10.30 -2.43
CA ARG A 164 9.20 8.95 -2.13
C ARG A 164 8.20 9.17 -1.00
N PRO A 165 6.88 8.93 -1.17
CA PRO A 165 6.09 8.63 0.01
C PRO A 165 6.90 7.55 0.73
N SER A 166 7.29 7.81 1.97
CA SER A 166 8.23 6.98 2.72
C SER A 166 7.71 5.55 2.68
N SER A 167 8.37 4.69 1.89
CA SER A 167 7.77 3.51 1.23
C SER A 167 6.55 2.95 1.98
N PRO A 168 5.31 3.33 1.59
CA PRO A 168 4.12 2.86 2.27
C PRO A 168 3.78 1.47 1.73
N GLN A 169 4.71 0.52 1.89
CA GLN A 169 4.41 -0.92 1.86
C GLN A 169 3.34 -1.30 2.90
N TYR A 170 2.91 -0.35 3.74
CA TYR A 170 1.87 -0.51 4.75
C TYR A 170 0.77 0.56 4.82
N GLU A 171 0.76 1.59 3.95
CA GLU A 171 -0.24 2.68 4.06
C GLU A 171 -0.84 3.06 2.70
N SER A 172 -1.39 2.08 1.99
CA SER A 172 -2.55 2.35 1.14
C SER A 172 -3.78 2.51 2.02
N ILE A 173 -3.97 3.69 2.61
CA ILE A 173 -5.23 4.04 3.28
C ILE A 173 -6.33 4.02 2.22
N SER A 174 -7.11 2.95 2.20
CA SER A 174 -8.31 2.87 1.37
C SER A 174 -9.39 3.71 2.03
N TRP A 175 -9.63 4.91 1.48
CA TRP A 175 -10.70 5.79 1.95
C TRP A 175 -12.07 5.12 1.84
N GLU A 176 -12.31 4.36 0.77
CA GLU A 176 -13.49 3.51 0.59
C GLU A 176 -13.67 2.52 1.75
N LEU A 177 -12.58 1.95 2.27
CA LEU A 177 -12.61 1.02 3.41
C LEU A 177 -12.80 1.75 4.75
N ILE A 178 -12.32 2.99 4.88
CA ILE A 178 -12.58 3.84 6.06
C ILE A 178 -14.05 4.23 6.09
N GLU A 179 -14.60 4.74 4.98
CA GLU A 179 -16.00 5.13 4.84
C GLU A 179 -16.93 3.93 5.11
N ALA A 180 -16.64 2.78 4.49
CA ALA A 180 -17.37 1.53 4.74
C ALA A 180 -17.16 0.92 6.14
N ILE A 181 -16.16 1.37 6.91
CA ILE A 181 -16.04 1.08 8.35
C ILE A 181 -16.88 2.07 9.15
N ASP A 182 -16.85 3.37 8.82
CA ASP A 182 -17.59 4.40 9.55
C ASP A 182 -19.11 4.17 9.51
N GLU A 183 -19.64 3.69 8.39
CA GLU A 183 -21.05 3.28 8.23
C GLU A 183 -21.49 2.10 9.12
N LEU A 184 -20.56 1.29 9.65
CA LEU A 184 -20.91 0.13 10.46
C LEU A 184 -21.43 0.51 11.85
N SER A 185 -22.39 -0.28 12.35
CA SER A 185 -22.81 -0.22 13.75
C SER A 185 -21.67 -0.57 14.71
N VAL A 186 -21.76 -0.11 15.96
CA VAL A 186 -20.77 -0.43 17.01
C VAL A 186 -20.65 -1.95 17.23
N ALA A 187 -21.75 -2.68 17.14
CA ALA A 187 -21.77 -4.14 17.26
C ALA A 187 -20.98 -4.83 16.13
N GLU A 188 -21.09 -4.34 14.89
CA GLU A 188 -20.35 -4.87 13.74
C GLU A 188 -18.88 -4.48 13.77
N LYS A 189 -18.55 -3.24 14.17
CA LYS A 189 -17.17 -2.79 14.42
C LYS A 189 -16.48 -3.71 15.44
N ASN A 190 -17.14 -3.97 16.57
CA ASN A 190 -16.65 -4.89 17.60
C ASN A 190 -16.50 -6.32 17.05
N LYS A 191 -17.49 -6.86 16.34
CA LYS A 191 -17.43 -8.20 15.73
C LYS A 191 -16.24 -8.36 14.77
N ARG A 192 -15.99 -7.36 13.91
CA ARG A 192 -14.84 -7.36 12.98
C ARG A 192 -13.50 -7.23 13.72
N ALA A 193 -13.43 -6.39 14.76
CA ALA A 193 -12.23 -6.22 15.58
C ALA A 193 -11.83 -7.52 16.31
N PHE A 194 -12.78 -8.24 16.92
CA PHE A 194 -12.50 -9.53 17.56
C PHE A 194 -12.06 -10.59 16.54
N ALA A 195 -12.72 -10.68 15.38
CA ALA A 195 -12.32 -11.61 14.32
C ALA A 195 -10.90 -11.33 13.77
N ALA A 196 -10.52 -10.06 13.64
CA ALA A 196 -9.17 -9.66 13.25
C ALA A 196 -8.12 -10.03 14.32
N ALA A 197 -8.44 -9.83 15.61
CA ALA A 197 -7.56 -10.20 16.71
C ALA A 197 -7.38 -11.72 16.85
N ASP A 198 -8.44 -12.51 16.67
CA ASP A 198 -8.37 -13.97 16.64
C ASP A 198 -7.50 -14.49 15.48
N PHE A 199 -7.60 -13.85 14.30
CA PHE A 199 -6.73 -14.17 13.17
C PHE A 199 -5.27 -13.82 13.47
N ALA A 200 -5.00 -12.62 14.00
CA ALA A 200 -3.67 -12.18 14.37
C ALA A 200 -3.03 -13.11 15.43
N LEU A 201 -3.80 -13.56 16.41
CA LEU A 201 -3.35 -14.54 17.42
C LEU A 201 -2.90 -15.85 16.77
N ARG A 202 -3.68 -16.40 15.81
CA ARG A 202 -3.31 -17.63 15.09
C ARG A 202 -2.02 -17.46 14.30
N GLN A 203 -1.88 -16.35 13.56
CA GLN A 203 -0.65 -16.06 12.81
C GLN A 203 0.56 -15.91 13.74
N LYS A 204 0.43 -15.18 14.85
CA LYS A 204 1.54 -14.98 15.79
C LYS A 204 1.94 -16.27 16.51
N LYS A 205 1.00 -17.17 16.84
CA LYS A 205 1.31 -18.51 17.35
C LYS A 205 2.13 -19.35 16.36
N LEU A 206 1.76 -19.34 15.07
CA LEU A 206 2.50 -20.08 14.03
C LEU A 206 3.94 -19.55 13.89
N LEU A 207 4.11 -18.22 13.79
CA LEU A 207 5.43 -17.60 13.70
C LEU A 207 6.30 -17.88 14.93
N LEU A 208 5.75 -17.77 16.15
CA LEU A 208 6.51 -18.04 17.37
C LEU A 208 6.92 -19.51 17.52
N ALA A 209 6.10 -20.46 17.06
CA ALA A 209 6.46 -21.87 17.07
C ALA A 209 7.62 -22.19 16.09
N GLU A 210 7.73 -21.45 14.99
CA GLU A 210 8.85 -21.54 14.05
C GLU A 210 10.10 -20.79 14.56
N GLU A 211 9.92 -19.58 15.12
CA GLU A 211 10.99 -18.76 15.70
C GLU A 211 11.61 -19.38 16.98
N GLN A 212 10.84 -20.17 17.75
CA GLN A 212 11.25 -20.75 19.03
C GLN A 212 10.86 -22.24 19.16
N PRO A 213 11.53 -23.17 18.45
CA PRO A 213 11.15 -24.59 18.43
C PRO A 213 11.28 -25.33 19.78
N GLY A 214 11.90 -24.72 20.77
CA GLY A 214 12.05 -25.27 22.13
C GLY A 214 10.95 -24.83 23.11
N TRP A 215 10.01 -23.97 22.70
CA TRP A 215 8.89 -23.53 23.55
C TRP A 215 7.73 -24.52 23.50
N THR A 216 7.00 -24.63 24.60
CA THR A 216 5.73 -25.36 24.65
C THR A 216 4.60 -24.55 24.01
N ASP A 217 3.55 -25.23 23.55
CA ASP A 217 2.33 -24.59 23.01
C ASP A 217 1.72 -23.54 23.95
N THR A 218 1.91 -23.71 25.26
CA THR A 218 1.41 -22.78 26.30
C THR A 218 2.22 -21.49 26.33
N GLU A 219 3.56 -21.57 26.24
CA GLU A 219 4.45 -20.41 26.19
C GLU A 219 4.25 -19.63 24.89
N VAL A 220 4.16 -20.34 23.76
CA VAL A 220 3.82 -19.78 22.44
C VAL A 220 2.46 -19.06 22.49
N GLU A 221 1.45 -19.63 23.15
CA GLU A 221 0.13 -19.01 23.28
C GLU A 221 0.11 -17.76 24.17
N GLN A 222 0.84 -17.80 25.30
CA GLN A 222 0.96 -16.65 26.21
C GLN A 222 1.67 -15.48 25.52
N GLU A 223 2.81 -15.74 24.88
CA GLU A 223 3.56 -14.69 24.17
C GLU A 223 2.80 -14.14 22.95
N ALA A 224 2.11 -15.01 22.19
CA ALA A 224 1.24 -14.56 21.10
C ALA A 224 0.09 -13.67 21.61
N ARG A 225 -0.53 -14.00 22.76
CA ARG A 225 -1.55 -13.14 23.39
C ARG A 225 -0.97 -11.80 23.83
N ARG A 226 0.21 -11.81 24.48
CA ARG A 226 0.90 -10.60 24.94
C ARG A 226 1.16 -9.64 23.76
N GLN A 227 1.65 -10.16 22.64
CA GLN A 227 1.93 -9.35 21.43
C GLN A 227 0.67 -8.86 20.70
N VAL A 228 -0.43 -9.63 20.68
CA VAL A 228 -1.64 -9.29 19.91
C VAL A 228 -2.64 -8.43 20.69
N PHE A 229 -2.85 -8.71 21.97
CA PHE A 229 -3.83 -8.01 22.80
C PHE A 229 -3.22 -6.94 23.71
N GLY A 230 -1.90 -6.97 23.92
CA GLY A 230 -1.21 -6.00 24.77
C GLY A 230 -1.51 -6.18 26.25
N GLU A 231 -1.20 -7.36 26.81
CA GLU A 231 -1.15 -7.49 28.27
C GLU A 231 0.12 -6.85 28.82
N THR A 232 -0.04 -5.67 29.44
CA THR A 232 0.91 -5.17 30.42
C THR A 232 0.90 -6.10 31.62
N GLU A 233 2.06 -6.43 32.18
CA GLU A 233 2.13 -7.05 33.50
C GLU A 233 1.44 -6.14 34.51
N VAL A 234 0.25 -6.53 34.97
CA VAL A 234 -0.35 -5.92 36.16
C VAL A 234 0.34 -6.57 37.35
N SER A 235 1.44 -5.96 37.79
CA SER A 235 2.10 -6.30 39.05
C SER A 235 1.09 -6.22 40.19
N VAL A 236 0.96 -7.31 40.95
CA VAL A 236 0.21 -7.40 42.22
C VAL A 236 1.18 -7.87 43.29
#